data_AF-A0ABD4Z7B1-F1
#
_entry.id   AF-A0ABD4Z7B1-F1
#
_cell.length_a   1.000
_cell.length_b   1.000
_cell.length_c   1.000
_cell.angle_alpha   90.00
_cell.angle_beta   90.00
_cell.angle_gamma   90.00
#
_symmetry.space_group_name_H-M   'P 1'
#
loop_
_entity.id
_entity.type
_entity.pdbx_description
1 polymer ?
#
loop_
_entity_poly.entity_id
_entity_poly.type
_entity_poly.pdbx_seq_one_letter_code
_entity_poly.pdbx_strand_id
1 'polypeptide(L)'
;MSVKSRILLSIALLRELHNKIEYYKIVVDNNIRRAEILSKQIGDRKKNFEKEIQSLELLKKRLNSIDIFLENIILKLETFMNLGHAMFFGVVIRELAKELKKLIKGSIPIMEVYLDNLTRISNDLINFAAMESNSTTFASLVPEAKKIIEEAKKVAGIV
;
A
#
# COMPACT_ATOMS: atom_id res chain seq x y z
N MET A 1 -19.81 -13.08 -9.98
CA MET A 1 -19.39 -11.68 -9.73
C MET A 1 -18.70 -11.15 -10.98
N SER A 2 -19.12 -10.00 -11.51
CA SER A 2 -18.55 -9.46 -12.77
C SER A 2 -17.13 -8.92 -12.57
N VAL A 3 -16.37 -8.79 -13.67
CA VAL A 3 -15.04 -8.17 -13.68
C VAL A 3 -15.08 -6.76 -13.09
N LYS A 4 -16.08 -5.95 -13.48
CA LYS A 4 -16.32 -4.61 -12.95
C LYS A 4 -16.50 -4.61 -11.43
N SER A 5 -17.32 -5.51 -10.88
CA SER A 5 -17.52 -5.61 -9.43
C SER A 5 -16.24 -5.98 -8.68
N ARG A 6 -15.37 -6.82 -9.27
CA ARG A 6 -14.08 -7.19 -8.68
C ARG A 6 -13.08 -6.03 -8.70
N ILE A 7 -13.03 -5.27 -9.79
CA ILE A 7 -12.23 -4.03 -9.90
C ILE A 7 -12.66 -3.04 -8.82
N LEU A 8 -13.96 -2.79 -8.67
CA LEU A 8 -14.49 -1.91 -7.63
C LEU A 8 -14.14 -2.39 -6.22
N LEU A 9 -14.24 -3.70 -5.97
CA LEU A 9 -13.85 -4.29 -4.69
C LEU A 9 -12.35 -4.08 -4.40
N SER A 10 -11.49 -4.25 -5.41
CA SER A 10 -10.06 -3.98 -5.25
C SER A 10 -9.77 -2.53 -4.89
N ILE A 11 -10.41 -1.57 -5.56
CA ILE A 11 -10.26 -0.14 -5.24
C ILE A 11 -10.75 0.13 -3.82
N ALA A 12 -11.90 -0.43 -3.43
CA ALA A 12 -12.44 -0.27 -2.09
C ALA A 12 -11.47 -0.78 -1.01
N LEU A 13 -10.85 -1.95 -1.21
CA LEU A 13 -9.86 -2.50 -0.29
C LEU A 13 -8.58 -1.66 -0.22
N LEU A 14 -8.12 -1.11 -1.36
CA LEU A 14 -6.98 -0.19 -1.37
C LEU A 14 -7.29 1.11 -0.61
N ARG A 15 -8.49 1.66 -0.77
CA ARG A 15 -8.95 2.83 -0.01
C ARG A 15 -9.10 2.52 1.47
N GLU A 16 -9.59 1.34 1.84
CA GLU A 16 -9.64 0.92 3.25
C GLU A 16 -8.22 0.82 3.84
N LEU A 17 -7.27 0.25 3.11
CA LEU A 17 -5.87 0.19 3.53
C LEU A 17 -5.27 1.60 3.71
N HIS A 18 -5.54 2.50 2.76
CA HIS A 18 -5.13 3.91 2.83
C HIS A 18 -5.69 4.59 4.10
N ASN A 19 -7.00 4.49 4.34
CA ASN A 19 -7.63 5.06 5.53
C ASN A 19 -7.05 4.50 6.84
N LYS A 20 -6.65 3.21 6.85
CA LYS A 20 -5.97 2.60 8.00
C LYS A 20 -4.58 3.19 8.21
N ILE A 21 -3.83 3.45 7.14
CA ILE A 21 -2.53 4.12 7.22
C ILE A 21 -2.68 5.53 7.77
N GLU A 22 -3.67 6.29 7.30
CA GLU A 22 -3.99 7.62 7.85
C GLU A 22 -4.31 7.55 9.35
N TYR A 23 -5.13 6.59 9.77
CA TYR A 23 -5.40 6.36 11.18
C TYR A 23 -4.11 6.07 11.98
N TYR A 24 -3.24 5.18 11.48
CA TYR A 24 -1.97 4.87 12.16
C TYR A 24 -1.02 6.07 12.21
N LYS A 25 -1.00 6.94 11.20
CA LYS A 25 -0.24 8.20 11.23
C LYS A 25 -0.68 9.06 12.42
N ILE A 26 -1.99 9.21 12.63
CA ILE A 26 -2.54 9.97 13.77
C ILE A 26 -2.14 9.33 15.11
N VAL A 27 -2.22 8.01 15.22
CA VAL A 27 -1.82 7.28 16.44
C VAL A 27 -0.34 7.48 16.74
N VAL A 28 0.52 7.35 15.74
CA VAL A 28 1.98 7.54 15.88
C VAL A 28 2.29 8.97 16.28
N ASP A 29 1.67 9.98 15.67
CA ASP A 29 1.85 11.39 16.03
C ASP A 29 1.48 11.68 17.48
N ASN A 30 0.36 11.12 17.94
CA ASN A 30 -0.06 11.25 19.33
C ASN A 30 0.92 10.58 20.30
N ASN A 31 1.48 9.43 19.91
CA ASN A 31 2.47 8.72 20.72
C ASN A 31 3.80 9.48 20.79
N ILE A 32 4.25 10.09 19.68
CA ILE A 32 5.43 10.97 19.66
C ILE A 32 5.25 12.12 20.65
N ARG A 33 4.13 12.86 20.55
CA ARG A 33 3.83 13.98 21.45
C ARG A 33 3.79 13.55 22.92
N ARG A 34 3.21 12.39 23.22
CA ARG A 34 3.20 11.83 24.58
C ARG A 34 4.60 11.51 25.09
N ALA A 35 5.42 10.85 24.28
CA ALA A 35 6.80 10.53 24.62
C ALA A 35 7.65 11.80 24.84
N GLU A 36 7.44 12.84 24.03
CA GLU A 36 8.09 14.15 24.21
C GLU A 36 7.73 14.80 25.56
N ILE A 37 6.46 14.79 25.95
CA ILE A 37 6.00 15.34 27.24
C ILE A 37 6.64 14.56 28.40
N LEU A 38 6.61 13.23 28.35
CA LEU A 38 7.16 12.36 29.40
C LEU A 38 8.69 12.50 29.52
N SER A 39 9.40 12.66 28.41
CA SER A 39 10.85 12.84 28.41
C SER A 39 11.31 14.12 29.12
N LYS A 40 10.46 15.16 29.14
CA LYS A 40 10.72 16.42 29.85
C LYS A 40 10.51 16.31 31.35
N GLN A 41 9.70 15.35 31.81
CA GLN A 41 9.32 15.19 33.22
C GLN A 41 10.22 14.21 33.98
N ILE A 42 10.88 13.27 33.30
CA ILE A 42 11.62 12.16 33.94
C ILE A 42 13.09 12.17 33.51
N GLY A 43 13.96 12.81 34.30
CA GLY A 43 15.39 12.99 34.01
C GLY A 43 16.17 11.69 33.76
N ASP A 44 15.96 10.67 34.59
CA ASP A 44 16.75 9.43 34.53
C ASP A 44 16.40 8.49 33.37
N ARG A 45 15.26 8.69 32.69
CA ARG A 45 14.81 7.85 31.56
C ARG A 45 14.83 8.56 30.21
N LYS A 46 15.36 9.77 30.16
CA LYS A 46 15.36 10.62 28.95
C LYS A 46 15.90 9.90 27.71
N LYS A 47 17.02 9.16 27.85
CA LYS A 47 17.65 8.41 26.75
C LYS A 47 16.76 7.30 26.17
N ASN A 48 15.87 6.70 26.97
CA ASN A 48 14.93 5.68 26.49
C ASN A 48 13.81 6.31 25.67
N PHE A 49 13.27 7.44 26.12
CA PHE A 49 12.27 8.20 25.38
C PHE A 49 12.83 8.76 24.07
N GLU A 50 14.08 9.23 24.05
CA GLU A 50 14.74 9.69 22.81
C GLU A 50 14.80 8.58 21.75
N LYS A 51 15.15 7.35 22.15
CA LYS A 51 15.14 6.18 21.26
C LYS A 51 13.74 5.83 20.78
N GLU A 52 12.75 5.88 21.66
CA GLU A 52 11.35 5.61 21.32
C GLU A 52 10.82 6.64 20.32
N ILE A 53 11.06 7.94 20.55
CA ILE A 53 10.70 9.02 19.64
C ILE A 53 11.36 8.81 18.28
N GLN A 54 12.65 8.48 18.23
CA GLN A 54 13.35 8.18 16.98
C GLN A 54 12.71 7.00 16.23
N SER A 55 12.32 5.94 16.95
CA SER A 55 11.64 4.79 16.36
C SER A 55 10.27 5.15 15.80
N LEU A 56 9.49 5.95 16.54
CA LEU A 56 8.18 6.43 16.11
C LEU A 56 8.26 7.38 14.92
N GLU A 57 9.26 8.27 14.88
CA GLU A 57 9.53 9.16 13.73
C GLU A 57 9.91 8.36 12.47
N LEU A 58 10.71 7.30 12.63
CA LEU A 58 11.03 6.40 11.52
C LEU A 58 9.76 5.69 11.01
N LEU A 59 8.90 5.22 11.93
CA LEU A 59 7.63 4.60 11.58
C LEU A 59 6.70 5.59 10.86
N LYS A 60 6.59 6.82 11.36
CA LYS A 60 5.82 7.91 10.73
C LYS A 60 6.28 8.17 9.30
N LYS A 61 7.60 8.30 9.08
CA LYS A 61 8.17 8.48 7.73
C LYS A 61 7.79 7.33 6.81
N ARG A 62 7.89 6.08 7.27
CA ARG A 62 7.48 4.90 6.49
C ARG A 62 6.00 4.92 6.15
N LEU A 63 5.14 5.23 7.13
CA LEU A 63 3.69 5.34 6.92
C LEU A 63 3.37 6.41 5.87
N ASN A 64 4.00 7.59 5.93
CA ASN A 64 3.81 8.64 4.94
C ASN A 64 4.21 8.22 3.53
N SER A 65 5.34 7.51 3.39
CA SER A 65 5.76 6.99 2.10
C SER A 65 4.76 5.95 1.55
N ILE A 66 4.24 5.06 2.40
CA ILE A 66 3.23 4.07 1.97
C ILE A 66 1.93 4.77 1.57
N ASP A 67 1.52 5.80 2.30
CA ASP A 67 0.34 6.62 2.03
C ASP A 67 0.39 7.22 0.61
N ILE A 68 1.46 7.97 0.32
CA ILE A 68 1.69 8.59 -0.99
C ILE A 68 1.76 7.53 -2.10
N PHE A 69 2.43 6.40 -1.82
CA PHE A 69 2.55 5.30 -2.77
C PHE A 69 1.18 4.69 -3.12
N LEU A 70 0.34 4.45 -2.11
CA LEU A 70 -1.02 3.95 -2.31
C LEU A 70 -1.89 4.93 -3.06
N GLU A 71 -1.87 6.21 -2.69
CA GLU A 71 -2.68 7.25 -3.34
C GLU A 71 -2.35 7.34 -4.84
N ASN A 72 -1.07 7.38 -5.19
CA ASN A 72 -0.63 7.44 -6.59
C ASN A 72 -1.13 6.23 -7.41
N ILE A 73 -1.07 5.03 -6.83
CA ILE A 73 -1.53 3.82 -7.51
C ILE A 73 -3.05 3.77 -7.59
N ILE A 74 -3.79 4.17 -6.56
CA ILE A 74 -5.26 4.23 -6.58
C ILE A 74 -5.73 5.14 -7.71
N LEU A 75 -5.14 6.32 -7.87
CA LEU A 75 -5.48 7.26 -8.96
C LEU A 75 -5.22 6.66 -10.36
N LYS A 76 -4.09 5.97 -10.55
CA LYS A 76 -3.78 5.27 -11.81
C LYS A 76 -4.76 4.12 -12.07
N LEU A 77 -5.10 3.33 -11.05
CA LEU A 77 -6.06 2.24 -11.14
C LEU A 77 -7.48 2.73 -11.47
N GLU A 78 -7.92 3.84 -10.89
CA GLU A 78 -9.19 4.50 -11.23
C GLU A 78 -9.21 4.96 -12.69
N THR A 79 -8.07 5.46 -13.19
CA THR A 79 -7.92 5.82 -14.61
C THR A 79 -8.05 4.58 -15.52
N PHE A 80 -7.38 3.47 -15.19
CA PHE A 80 -7.47 2.24 -16.00
C PHE A 80 -8.85 1.58 -15.96
N MET A 81 -9.57 1.69 -14.84
CA MET A 81 -10.95 1.23 -14.75
C MET A 81 -11.83 1.93 -15.78
N ASN A 82 -11.66 3.25 -15.97
CA ASN A 82 -12.43 4.02 -16.95
C ASN A 82 -12.08 3.64 -18.40
N LEU A 83 -10.88 3.13 -18.65
CA LEU A 83 -10.41 2.67 -19.96
C LEU A 83 -10.75 1.20 -20.27
N GLY A 84 -11.31 0.45 -19.32
CA GLY A 84 -11.73 -0.95 -19.52
C GLY A 84 -10.59 -1.98 -19.53
N HIS A 85 -9.37 -1.61 -19.10
CA HIS A 85 -8.21 -2.51 -19.11
C HIS A 85 -8.13 -3.43 -17.88
N ALA A 86 -9.10 -4.33 -17.73
CA ALA A 86 -9.24 -5.20 -16.56
C ALA A 86 -8.03 -6.11 -16.29
N MET A 87 -7.45 -6.72 -17.33
CA MET A 87 -6.26 -7.57 -17.18
C MET A 87 -5.08 -6.77 -16.62
N PHE A 88 -4.81 -5.59 -17.20
CA PHE A 88 -3.73 -4.73 -16.78
C PHE A 88 -3.90 -4.25 -15.33
N PHE A 89 -5.13 -3.88 -14.97
CA PHE A 89 -5.52 -3.52 -13.62
C PHE A 89 -5.17 -4.62 -12.60
N GLY A 90 -5.50 -5.88 -12.91
CA GLY A 90 -5.17 -7.03 -12.07
C GLY A 90 -3.66 -7.22 -11.89
N VAL A 91 -2.87 -7.05 -12.97
CA VAL A 91 -1.40 -7.15 -12.89
C VAL A 91 -0.80 -6.06 -12.00
N VAL A 92 -1.26 -4.81 -12.14
CA VAL A 92 -0.78 -3.67 -11.33
C VAL A 92 -1.06 -3.91 -9.84
N ILE A 93 -2.26 -4.35 -9.47
CA ILE A 93 -2.58 -4.64 -8.06
C ILE A 93 -1.69 -5.74 -7.50
N ARG A 94 -1.43 -6.79 -8.29
CA ARG A 94 -0.60 -7.90 -7.82
C ARG A 94 0.83 -7.43 -7.52
N GLU A 95 1.41 -6.62 -8.41
CA GLU A 95 2.75 -6.07 -8.17
C GLU A 95 2.74 -5.06 -7.02
N LEU A 96 1.69 -4.24 -6.89
CA LEU A 96 1.49 -3.36 -5.74
C LEU A 96 1.48 -4.15 -4.42
N ALA A 97 0.68 -5.21 -4.33
CA ALA A 97 0.55 -6.00 -3.11
C ALA A 97 1.89 -6.63 -2.70
N LYS A 98 2.70 -7.09 -3.67
CA LYS A 98 4.07 -7.58 -3.41
C LYS A 98 4.96 -6.50 -2.82
N GLU A 99 4.95 -5.30 -3.39
CA GLU A 99 5.79 -4.20 -2.91
C GLU A 99 5.35 -3.69 -1.54
N LEU A 100 4.04 -3.51 -1.32
CA LEU A 100 3.51 -3.16 0.01
C LEU A 100 3.88 -4.20 1.06
N LYS A 101 3.84 -5.49 0.70
CA LYS A 101 4.22 -6.57 1.64
C LYS A 101 5.69 -6.47 2.02
N LYS A 102 6.59 -6.08 1.11
CA LYS A 102 8.00 -5.82 1.43
C LYS A 102 8.17 -4.61 2.35
N LEU A 103 7.41 -3.54 2.12
CA LEU A 103 7.51 -2.29 2.89
C LEU A 103 6.96 -2.41 4.31
N ILE A 104 5.91 -3.22 4.48
CA ILE A 104 5.17 -3.34 5.75
C ILE A 104 5.64 -4.55 6.57
N LYS A 105 6.39 -5.49 5.98
CA LYS A 105 6.83 -6.73 6.63
C LYS A 105 7.37 -6.48 8.04
N GLY A 106 6.74 -7.12 9.02
CA GLY A 106 7.16 -7.06 10.43
C GLY A 106 6.89 -5.74 11.15
N SER A 107 6.26 -4.75 10.48
CA SER A 107 5.89 -3.46 11.11
C SER A 107 4.41 -3.44 11.53
N ILE A 108 3.50 -3.95 10.68
CA ILE A 108 2.04 -3.87 10.92
C ILE A 108 1.35 -5.17 10.49
N PRO A 109 1.18 -6.17 11.38
CA PRO A 109 0.63 -7.48 11.05
C PRO A 109 -0.78 -7.42 10.43
N ILE A 110 -1.63 -6.51 10.89
CA ILE A 110 -3.01 -6.41 10.40
C ILE A 110 -3.06 -6.01 8.92
N MET A 111 -2.07 -5.26 8.42
CA MET A 111 -2.01 -4.89 7.01
C MET A 111 -1.65 -6.07 6.12
N GLU A 112 -0.91 -7.07 6.62
CA GLU A 112 -0.56 -8.26 5.84
C GLU A 112 -1.81 -9.03 5.37
N VAL A 113 -2.85 -9.11 6.22
CA VAL A 113 -4.13 -9.73 5.88
C VAL A 113 -4.83 -9.01 4.72
N TYR A 114 -4.79 -7.68 4.70
CA TYR A 114 -5.35 -6.88 3.59
C TYR A 114 -4.59 -7.12 2.29
N LEU A 115 -3.26 -7.23 2.36
CA LEU A 115 -2.39 -7.48 1.20
C LEU A 115 -2.59 -8.88 0.62
N ASP A 116 -2.82 -9.87 1.47
CA ASP A 116 -3.13 -11.24 1.03
C ASP A 116 -4.49 -11.30 0.33
N ASN A 117 -5.49 -10.58 0.85
CA ASN A 117 -6.79 -10.42 0.19
C ASN A 117 -6.67 -9.71 -1.17
N LEU A 118 -5.88 -8.63 -1.26
CA LEU A 118 -5.60 -7.93 -2.52
C LEU A 118 -4.91 -8.85 -3.53
N THR A 119 -3.92 -9.64 -3.08
CA THR A 119 -3.23 -10.61 -3.92
C THR A 119 -4.22 -11.65 -4.48
N ARG A 120 -5.09 -12.21 -3.64
CA ARG A 120 -6.13 -13.16 -4.07
C ARG A 120 -7.05 -12.55 -5.13
N ILE A 121 -7.60 -11.36 -4.88
CA ILE A 121 -8.51 -10.69 -5.82
C ILE A 121 -7.79 -10.34 -7.13
N SER A 122 -6.52 -9.95 -7.07
CA SER A 122 -5.72 -9.66 -8.27
C SER A 122 -5.52 -10.90 -9.14
N ASN A 123 -5.25 -12.05 -8.54
CA ASN A 123 -5.08 -13.31 -9.26
C ASN A 123 -6.40 -13.74 -9.90
N ASP A 124 -7.53 -13.60 -9.19
CA ASP A 124 -8.85 -13.84 -9.75
C ASP A 124 -9.09 -12.93 -10.97
N LEU A 125 -8.86 -11.62 -10.86
CA LEU A 125 -9.03 -10.67 -11.96
C LEU A 125 -8.21 -11.05 -13.19
N ILE A 126 -6.94 -11.44 -12.98
CA ILE A 126 -6.05 -11.90 -14.04
C ILE A 126 -6.61 -13.16 -14.69
N ASN A 127 -7.04 -14.14 -13.90
CA ASN A 127 -7.55 -15.41 -14.42
C ASN A 127 -8.84 -15.21 -15.21
N PHE A 128 -9.78 -14.41 -14.69
CA PHE A 128 -11.02 -14.08 -15.41
C PHE A 128 -10.74 -13.37 -16.73
N ALA A 129 -9.86 -12.36 -16.72
CA ALA A 129 -9.51 -11.65 -17.94
C ALA A 129 -8.75 -12.54 -18.95
N ALA A 130 -7.93 -13.48 -18.48
CA ALA A 130 -7.23 -14.44 -19.33
C ALA A 130 -8.17 -15.49 -19.95
N MET A 131 -9.28 -15.84 -19.27
CA MET A 131 -10.32 -16.69 -19.86
C MET A 131 -11.11 -15.98 -20.95
N GLU A 132 -11.19 -14.64 -20.90
CA GLU A 132 -11.86 -13.81 -21.92
C GLU A 132 -10.94 -13.42 -23.10
N SER A 133 -9.62 -13.61 -22.99
CA SER A 133 -8.64 -13.19 -24.02
C SER A 133 -7.67 -14.30 -24.42
N ASN A 134 -7.48 -14.55 -25.72
CA ASN A 134 -6.47 -15.50 -26.23
C ASN A 134 -5.06 -15.16 -25.67
N SER A 135 -4.43 -16.14 -25.06
CA SER A 135 -3.55 -16.05 -23.88
C SER A 135 -2.10 -15.58 -24.08
N THR A 136 -1.80 -14.62 -24.95
CA THR A 136 -0.42 -14.10 -25.18
C THR A 136 -0.13 -12.74 -24.55
N THR A 137 -1.12 -12.07 -23.96
CA THR A 137 -0.99 -10.66 -23.51
C THR A 137 -0.40 -10.51 -22.09
N PHE A 138 -0.37 -11.57 -21.27
CA PHE A 138 0.00 -11.41 -19.85
C PHE A 138 1.47 -11.03 -19.61
N ALA A 139 2.39 -11.71 -20.29
CA ALA A 139 3.83 -11.52 -20.10
C ALA A 139 4.29 -10.11 -20.51
N SER A 140 3.63 -9.51 -21.50
CA SER A 140 3.94 -8.15 -21.97
C SER A 140 3.41 -7.05 -21.03
N LEU A 141 2.42 -7.33 -20.18
CA LEU A 141 1.84 -6.35 -19.25
C LEU A 141 2.65 -6.19 -17.95
N VAL A 142 3.42 -7.21 -17.55
CA VAL A 142 4.19 -7.18 -16.30
C VAL A 142 5.27 -6.07 -16.28
N PRO A 143 6.07 -5.86 -17.34
CA PRO A 143 7.05 -4.76 -17.37
C PRO A 143 6.39 -3.39 -17.19
N GLU A 144 5.25 -3.15 -17.84
CA GLU A 144 4.54 -1.88 -17.77
C GLU A 144 3.92 -1.66 -16.38
N ALA A 145 3.34 -2.71 -15.79
CA ALA A 145 2.84 -2.65 -14.42
C ALA A 145 3.97 -2.34 -13.42
N LYS A 146 5.14 -2.97 -13.58
CA LYS A 146 6.32 -2.66 -12.74
C LYS A 146 6.78 -1.23 -12.91
N LYS A 147 6.77 -0.70 -14.13
CA LYS A 147 7.12 0.70 -14.40
C LYS A 147 6.20 1.66 -13.62
N ILE A 148 4.90 1.39 -13.62
CA ILE A 148 3.92 2.16 -12.83
C ILE A 148 4.25 2.13 -11.33
N ILE A 149 4.58 0.95 -10.81
CA ILE A 149 4.98 0.77 -9.41
C ILE A 149 6.25 1.54 -9.08
N GLU A 150 7.27 1.46 -9.94
CA GLU A 150 8.54 2.17 -9.74
C GLU A 150 8.38 3.69 -9.84
N GLU A 151 7.54 4.20 -10.73
CA GLU A 151 7.18 5.62 -10.76
C GLU A 151 6.52 6.07 -9.46
N ALA A 152 5.55 5.30 -8.96
CA ALA A 152 4.85 5.63 -7.73
C ALA A 152 5.79 5.57 -6.50
N LYS A 153 6.72 4.61 -6.46
CA LYS A 153 7.78 4.54 -5.44
C LYS A 153 8.68 5.77 -5.45
N LYS A 154 9.10 6.23 -6.63
CA LYS A 154 9.90 7.46 -6.77
C LYS A 154 9.17 8.67 -6.22
N VAL A 155 7.87 8.82 -6.52
CA VAL A 155 7.04 9.90 -5.96
C VAL A 155 6.94 9.81 -4.43
N ALA A 156 6.83 8.59 -3.90
CA ALA A 156 6.75 8.32 -2.47
C ALA A 156 8.08 8.41 -1.70
N GLY A 157 9.20 8.63 -2.40
CA GLY A 157 10.54 8.61 -1.79
C GLY A 157 10.97 7.24 -1.27
N ILE A 158 10.39 6.16 -1.82
CA ILE A 158 10.75 4.78 -1.53
C ILE A 158 11.80 4.38 -2.58
N VAL A 159 13.07 4.32 -2.17
CA VAL A 159 14.19 3.86 -3.02
C VAL A 159 14.64 2.49 -2.56
#